data_AF-A0A958MA21-F1
#
_entry.id   AF-A0A958MA21-F1
#
_cell.length_a   1.000
_cell.length_b   1.000
_cell.length_c   1.000
_cell.angle_alpha   90.00
_cell.angle_beta   90.00
_cell.angle_gamma   90.00
#
_symmetry.space_group_name_H-M   'P 1'
#
loop_
_entity.id
_entity.type
_entity.pdbx_description
1 polymer ?
#
loop_
_entity_poly.entity_id
_entity_poly.type
_entity_poly.pdbx_seq_one_letter_code
_entity_poly.pdbx_strand_id
1 'polypeptide(L)'
;AKNNFLIEMFLMNEDEERLIYDYYGLDADSFRRKMDSLRAMKLEQYENLIANYELSDDARNIARASIDYIHYANMEIYPYMHKIRNNLDKIRELPRDFYAYRATLNANDNRLNYFRPYFNYIVAKINNLSYVHYMDDPGNDTEAIEKTLRSHIYKLHLVDSLMTDPGLKDNLYRNIAYIYFLSGRHPENDDKAFLEKFNALSKNPEHIERVNSLYASIRGLQPGKLLPAVALVSTQGDTVDMKDVHADANKVFYFWSLDQKNHIKNISDKVGELHKKYPSYRFIGININDDHKKWLKYINAFCLGTDSQFRTADDYGRLREKLVINNLNKVIITRGDGTIIDAFANIYNKELETVLETHHSGEGKQEAASRTDLVQR
;
A
#
# COMPACT_ATOMS: atom_id res chain seq x y z
N ALA A 1 22.66 -25.98 1.05
CA ALA A 1 21.80 -26.41 -0.07
C ALA A 1 20.48 -25.62 -0.12
N LYS A 2 19.48 -25.90 0.72
CA LYS A 2 18.16 -25.23 0.72
C LYS A 2 18.19 -23.69 0.65
N ASN A 3 18.92 -23.03 1.55
CA ASN A 3 18.91 -21.55 1.60
C ASN A 3 19.49 -20.94 0.32
N ASN A 4 20.55 -21.53 -0.24
CA ASN A 4 21.15 -21.08 -1.50
C ASN A 4 20.16 -21.24 -2.65
N PHE A 5 19.45 -22.37 -2.70
CA PHE A 5 18.40 -22.60 -3.69
C PHE A 5 17.27 -21.56 -3.59
N LEU A 6 16.82 -21.22 -2.37
CA LEU A 6 15.78 -20.20 -2.20
C LEU A 6 16.25 -18.80 -2.63
N ILE A 7 17.52 -18.48 -2.43
CA ILE A 7 18.14 -17.23 -2.94
C ILE A 7 18.19 -17.25 -4.46
N GLU A 8 18.59 -18.36 -5.07
CA GLU A 8 18.63 -18.52 -6.51
C GLU A 8 17.22 -18.40 -7.14
N MET A 9 16.21 -19.06 -6.54
CA MET A 9 14.82 -18.88 -6.96
C MET A 9 14.38 -17.43 -6.84
N PHE A 10 14.74 -16.74 -5.75
CA PHE A 10 14.44 -15.32 -5.59
C PHE A 10 15.04 -14.47 -6.73
N LEU A 11 16.32 -14.64 -7.03
CA LEU A 11 17.00 -13.92 -8.12
C LEU A 11 16.39 -14.22 -9.50
N MET A 12 16.10 -15.49 -9.79
CA MET A 12 15.43 -15.87 -11.04
C MET A 12 14.04 -15.20 -11.16
N ASN A 13 13.30 -15.06 -10.07
CA ASN A 13 12.01 -14.37 -10.10
C ASN A 13 12.17 -12.85 -10.33
N GLU A 14 13.21 -12.22 -9.78
CA GLU A 14 13.50 -10.81 -10.03
C GLU A 14 13.86 -10.58 -11.50
N ASP A 15 14.70 -11.43 -12.08
CA ASP A 15 15.09 -11.34 -13.50
C ASP A 15 13.91 -11.58 -14.46
N GLU A 16 12.96 -12.43 -14.07
CA GLU A 16 11.77 -12.76 -14.87
C GLU A 16 10.63 -11.74 -14.75
N GLU A 17 10.64 -10.83 -13.77
CA GLU A 17 9.48 -9.97 -13.46
C GLU A 17 9.02 -9.15 -14.68
N ARG A 18 9.98 -8.50 -15.36
CA ARG A 18 9.71 -7.73 -16.59
C ARG A 18 9.20 -8.61 -17.72
N LEU A 19 9.75 -9.82 -17.85
CA LEU A 19 9.37 -10.77 -18.88
C LEU A 19 7.93 -11.28 -18.68
N ILE A 20 7.57 -11.62 -17.45
CA ILE A 20 6.21 -12.02 -17.08
C ILE A 20 5.22 -10.88 -17.32
N TYR A 21 5.62 -9.64 -17.01
CA TYR A 21 4.80 -8.47 -17.31
C TYR A 21 4.46 -8.35 -18.80
N ASP A 22 5.43 -8.64 -19.67
CA ASP A 22 5.20 -8.69 -21.11
C ASP A 22 4.25 -9.83 -21.51
N TYR A 23 4.40 -11.01 -20.89
CA TYR A 23 3.57 -12.18 -21.14
C TYR A 23 2.09 -11.97 -20.83
N TYR A 24 1.73 -11.10 -19.89
CA TYR A 24 0.32 -10.75 -19.65
C TYR A 24 -0.38 -10.18 -20.90
N GLY A 25 0.37 -9.67 -21.89
CA GLY A 25 -0.20 -9.24 -23.17
C GLY A 25 -0.68 -10.38 -24.07
N LEU A 26 -0.20 -11.61 -23.86
CA LEU A 26 -0.48 -12.78 -24.70
C LEU A 26 -1.88 -13.36 -24.44
N ASP A 27 -2.41 -14.13 -25.40
CA ASP A 27 -3.61 -14.96 -25.18
C ASP A 27 -3.37 -16.06 -24.13
N ALA A 28 -4.45 -16.64 -23.60
CA ALA A 28 -4.39 -17.52 -22.43
C ALA A 28 -3.53 -18.78 -22.65
N ASP A 29 -3.57 -19.37 -23.85
CA ASP A 29 -2.78 -20.55 -24.17
C ASP A 29 -1.30 -20.21 -24.34
N SER A 30 -1.02 -19.09 -25.02
CA SER A 30 0.36 -18.61 -25.18
C SER A 30 0.98 -18.20 -23.84
N PHE A 31 0.23 -17.48 -22.99
CA PHE A 31 0.65 -17.14 -21.64
C PHE A 31 0.94 -18.40 -20.81
N ARG A 32 -0.01 -19.34 -20.76
CA ARG A 32 0.15 -20.61 -20.03
C ARG A 32 1.40 -21.35 -20.46
N ARG A 33 1.61 -21.53 -21.77
CA ARG A 33 2.83 -22.20 -22.31
C ARG A 33 4.11 -21.51 -21.85
N LYS A 34 4.14 -20.18 -21.84
CA LYS A 34 5.32 -19.42 -21.38
C LYS A 34 5.54 -19.59 -19.87
N MET A 35 4.50 -19.47 -19.07
CA MET A 35 4.58 -19.67 -17.62
C MET A 35 4.95 -21.10 -17.22
N ASP A 36 4.45 -22.10 -17.94
CA ASP A 36 4.80 -23.51 -17.74
C ASP A 36 6.27 -23.77 -18.08
N SER A 37 6.79 -23.15 -19.14
CA SER A 37 8.20 -23.23 -19.49
C SER A 37 9.11 -22.64 -18.40
N LEU A 38 8.76 -21.45 -17.86
CA LEU A 38 9.51 -20.86 -16.74
C LEU A 38 9.50 -21.77 -15.51
N ARG A 39 8.33 -22.35 -15.19
CA ARG A 39 8.20 -23.29 -14.09
C ARG A 39 9.01 -24.56 -14.31
N ALA A 40 9.02 -25.12 -15.51
CA ALA A 40 9.76 -26.34 -15.83
C ALA A 40 11.27 -26.18 -15.61
N MET A 41 11.85 -25.04 -16.02
CA MET A 41 13.27 -24.74 -15.76
C MET A 41 13.59 -24.70 -14.27
N LYS A 42 12.71 -24.10 -13.45
CA LYS A 42 12.89 -24.06 -12.00
C LYS A 42 12.72 -25.44 -11.35
N LEU A 43 11.81 -26.26 -11.87
CA LEU A 43 11.65 -27.64 -11.41
C LEU A 43 12.89 -28.48 -11.71
N GLU A 44 13.55 -28.29 -12.85
CA GLU A 44 14.82 -28.96 -13.13
C GLU A 44 15.90 -28.65 -12.08
N GLN A 45 16.00 -27.38 -11.65
CA GLN A 45 16.89 -26.98 -10.54
C GLN A 45 16.49 -27.65 -9.22
N TYR A 46 15.20 -27.77 -8.95
CA TYR A 46 14.68 -28.47 -7.76
C TYR A 46 15.02 -29.97 -7.79
N GLU A 47 14.85 -30.63 -8.92
CA GLU A 47 15.20 -32.05 -9.08
C GLU A 47 16.72 -32.27 -8.91
N ASN A 48 17.55 -31.36 -9.45
CA ASN A 48 18.99 -31.38 -9.23
C ASN A 48 19.34 -31.23 -7.73
N LEU A 49 18.69 -30.29 -7.03
CA LEU A 49 18.88 -30.07 -5.60
C LEU A 49 18.60 -31.34 -4.78
N ILE A 50 17.46 -32.00 -5.01
CA ILE A 50 17.07 -33.18 -4.22
C ILE A 50 17.86 -34.43 -4.59
N ALA A 51 18.42 -34.50 -5.81
CA ALA A 51 19.30 -35.60 -6.22
C ALA A 51 20.70 -35.49 -5.58
N ASN A 52 21.20 -34.27 -5.39
CA ASN A 52 22.55 -34.02 -4.89
C ASN A 52 22.64 -33.79 -3.37
N TYR A 53 21.51 -33.55 -2.70
CA TYR A 53 21.47 -33.26 -1.28
C TYR A 53 20.31 -33.96 -0.59
N GLU A 54 20.59 -34.60 0.54
CA GLU A 54 19.56 -35.14 1.42
C GLU A 54 18.87 -33.98 2.16
N LEU A 55 17.60 -33.75 1.81
CA LEU A 55 16.76 -32.72 2.42
C LEU A 55 15.66 -33.35 3.27
N SER A 56 15.31 -32.68 4.37
CA SER A 56 14.10 -33.03 5.11
C SER A 56 12.85 -32.81 4.26
N ASP A 57 11.74 -33.47 4.61
CA ASP A 57 10.46 -33.28 3.91
C ASP A 57 9.99 -31.83 3.90
N ASP A 58 10.18 -31.11 5.01
CA ASP A 58 9.84 -29.69 5.08
C ASP A 58 10.73 -28.84 4.17
N ALA A 59 12.02 -29.17 4.07
CA ALA A 59 12.93 -28.46 3.18
C ALA A 59 12.56 -28.71 1.70
N ARG A 60 12.18 -29.95 1.34
CA ARG A 60 11.64 -30.28 0.02
C ARG A 60 10.34 -29.52 -0.26
N ASN A 61 9.41 -29.53 0.69
CA ASN A 61 8.12 -28.84 0.56
C ASN A 61 8.30 -27.34 0.35
N ILE A 62 9.13 -26.66 1.15
CA ILE A 62 9.39 -25.23 1.01
C ILE A 62 10.09 -24.90 -0.31
N ALA A 63 11.08 -25.70 -0.72
CA ALA A 63 11.76 -25.49 -2.00
C ALA A 63 10.79 -25.63 -3.18
N ARG A 64 9.94 -26.66 -3.17
CA ARG A 64 8.91 -26.85 -4.20
C ARG A 64 7.86 -25.74 -4.19
N ALA A 65 7.39 -25.36 -3.01
CA ALA A 65 6.44 -24.27 -2.81
C ALA A 65 6.97 -22.91 -3.32
N SER A 66 8.28 -22.69 -3.26
CA SER A 66 8.92 -21.46 -3.77
C SER A 66 8.79 -21.30 -5.29
N ILE A 67 8.61 -22.41 -6.01
CA ILE A 67 8.39 -22.42 -7.46
C ILE A 67 6.89 -22.37 -7.76
N ASP A 68 6.17 -23.32 -7.19
CA ASP A 68 4.79 -23.60 -7.55
C ASP A 68 3.87 -22.41 -7.24
N TYR A 69 3.94 -21.85 -6.04
CA TYR A 69 3.01 -20.79 -5.66
C TYR A 69 3.29 -19.45 -6.35
N ILE A 70 4.53 -19.19 -6.79
CA ILE A 70 4.81 -18.00 -7.61
C ILE A 70 4.19 -18.17 -9.00
N HIS A 71 4.38 -19.34 -9.62
CA HIS A 71 3.75 -19.65 -10.90
C HIS A 71 2.21 -19.55 -10.81
N TYR A 72 1.59 -20.18 -9.81
CA TYR A 72 0.13 -20.16 -9.67
C TYR A 72 -0.41 -18.78 -9.29
N ALA A 73 0.31 -17.96 -8.51
CA ALA A 73 -0.10 -16.58 -8.27
C ALA A 73 -0.19 -15.77 -9.58
N ASN A 74 0.77 -15.94 -10.50
CA ASN A 74 0.72 -15.29 -11.81
C ASN A 74 -0.44 -15.81 -12.67
N MET A 75 -0.78 -17.09 -12.59
CA MET A 75 -1.96 -17.66 -13.25
C MET A 75 -3.28 -17.04 -12.72
N GLU A 76 -3.39 -16.82 -11.40
CA GLU A 76 -4.54 -16.16 -10.78
C GLU A 76 -4.68 -14.68 -11.18
N ILE A 77 -3.55 -13.99 -11.36
CA ILE A 77 -3.46 -12.56 -11.71
C ILE A 77 -3.69 -12.31 -13.20
N TYR A 78 -3.30 -13.27 -14.06
CA TYR A 78 -3.31 -13.15 -15.51
C TYR A 78 -4.57 -12.52 -16.12
N PRO A 79 -5.80 -12.94 -15.77
CA PRO A 79 -6.98 -12.44 -16.48
C PRO A 79 -7.17 -10.93 -16.30
N TYR A 80 -6.83 -10.41 -15.11
CA TYR A 80 -6.90 -8.98 -14.79
C TYR A 80 -5.77 -8.20 -15.48
N MET A 81 -4.54 -8.71 -15.42
CA MET A 81 -3.41 -8.06 -16.08
C MET A 81 -3.54 -8.08 -17.60
N HIS A 82 -4.06 -9.16 -18.18
CA HIS A 82 -4.33 -9.26 -19.61
C HIS A 82 -5.36 -8.23 -20.06
N LYS A 83 -6.42 -8.02 -19.26
CA LYS A 83 -7.40 -6.95 -19.48
C LYS A 83 -6.71 -5.58 -19.54
N ILE A 84 -5.92 -5.23 -18.51
CA ILE A 84 -5.22 -3.94 -18.43
C ILE A 84 -4.23 -3.76 -19.57
N ARG A 85 -3.37 -4.75 -19.80
CA ARG A 85 -2.29 -4.69 -20.81
C ARG A 85 -2.81 -4.47 -22.23
N ASN A 86 -3.99 -5.02 -22.52
CA ASN A 86 -4.62 -4.94 -23.84
C ASN A 86 -5.76 -3.89 -23.89
N ASN A 87 -5.93 -3.06 -22.85
CA ASN A 87 -7.01 -2.07 -22.74
C ASN A 87 -8.39 -2.65 -23.08
N LEU A 88 -8.72 -3.81 -22.50
CA LEU A 88 -9.99 -4.49 -22.73
C LEU A 88 -11.05 -4.02 -21.72
N ASP A 89 -12.31 -3.91 -22.16
CA ASP A 89 -13.42 -3.52 -21.27
C ASP A 89 -13.74 -4.61 -20.23
N LYS A 90 -13.52 -5.88 -20.58
CA LYS A 90 -13.79 -7.04 -19.72
C LYS A 90 -12.72 -8.12 -19.85
N ILE A 91 -12.66 -8.99 -18.85
CA ILE A 91 -11.84 -10.20 -18.88
C ILE A 91 -12.37 -11.12 -19.98
N ARG A 92 -11.47 -11.65 -20.81
CA ARG A 92 -11.80 -12.61 -21.87
C ARG A 92 -12.12 -13.97 -21.28
N GLU A 93 -12.94 -14.74 -21.99
CA GLU A 93 -13.15 -16.15 -21.64
C GLU A 93 -11.83 -16.91 -21.66
N LEU A 94 -11.64 -17.75 -20.64
CA LEU A 94 -10.45 -18.56 -20.46
C LEU A 94 -10.73 -20.01 -20.86
N PRO A 95 -9.72 -20.77 -21.29
CA PRO A 95 -9.84 -22.21 -21.45
C PRO A 95 -10.40 -22.87 -20.18
N ARG A 96 -11.28 -23.87 -20.34
CA ARG A 96 -11.97 -24.54 -19.22
C ARG A 96 -11.00 -25.14 -18.19
N ASP A 97 -9.84 -25.57 -18.65
CA ASP A 97 -8.77 -26.19 -17.87
C ASP A 97 -7.73 -25.19 -17.35
N PHE A 98 -7.90 -23.89 -17.59
CA PHE A 98 -6.92 -22.86 -17.20
C PHE A 98 -6.59 -22.88 -15.70
N TYR A 99 -7.59 -23.18 -14.87
CA TYR A 99 -7.44 -23.30 -13.41
C TYR A 99 -7.36 -24.74 -12.89
N ALA A 100 -7.11 -25.74 -13.75
CA ALA A 100 -7.10 -27.15 -13.35
C ALA A 100 -6.12 -27.45 -12.19
N TYR A 101 -5.03 -26.68 -12.09
CA TYR A 101 -4.05 -26.78 -11.00
C TYR A 101 -4.65 -26.56 -9.61
N ARG A 102 -5.77 -25.85 -9.48
CA ARG A 102 -6.41 -25.58 -8.17
C ARG A 102 -6.83 -26.87 -7.48
N ALA A 103 -7.14 -27.93 -8.23
CA ALA A 103 -7.58 -29.22 -7.69
C ALA A 103 -6.43 -30.02 -7.05
N THR A 104 -5.19 -29.75 -7.43
CA THR A 104 -4.01 -30.49 -6.95
C THR A 104 -3.27 -29.79 -5.81
N LEU A 105 -3.64 -28.55 -5.48
CA LEU A 105 -2.95 -27.74 -4.48
C LEU A 105 -3.60 -27.87 -3.10
N ASN A 106 -2.77 -28.08 -2.08
CA ASN A 106 -3.20 -27.97 -0.71
C ASN A 106 -3.30 -26.48 -0.31
N ALA A 107 -4.52 -25.94 -0.32
CA ALA A 107 -4.82 -24.57 0.08
C ALA A 107 -4.85 -24.36 1.61
N ASN A 108 -4.46 -25.36 2.41
CA ASN A 108 -4.44 -25.33 3.87
C ASN A 108 -3.17 -26.00 4.45
N ASP A 109 -2.01 -25.86 3.78
CA ASP A 109 -0.75 -26.36 4.33
C ASP A 109 -0.23 -25.42 5.43
N ASN A 110 -0.48 -25.79 6.69
CA ASN A 110 -0.11 -24.97 7.85
C ASN A 110 1.41 -24.71 7.96
N ARG A 111 2.24 -25.56 7.34
CA ARG A 111 3.71 -25.38 7.29
C ARG A 111 4.11 -24.17 6.44
N LEU A 112 3.21 -23.71 5.58
CA LEU A 112 3.45 -22.60 4.65
C LEU A 112 2.73 -21.30 5.05
N ASN A 113 2.06 -21.26 6.21
CA ASN A 113 1.28 -20.10 6.67
C ASN A 113 2.06 -18.77 6.66
N TYR A 114 3.36 -18.83 6.95
CA TYR A 114 4.26 -17.66 6.96
C TYR A 114 5.14 -17.57 5.71
N PHE A 115 4.97 -18.49 4.76
CA PHE A 115 5.74 -18.51 3.54
C PHE A 115 5.10 -17.61 2.48
N ARG A 116 5.77 -16.50 2.18
CA ARG A 116 5.23 -15.41 1.35
C ARG A 116 4.71 -15.86 -0.03
N PRO A 117 5.39 -16.74 -0.80
CA PRO A 117 4.84 -17.23 -2.07
C PRO A 117 3.47 -17.88 -1.92
N TYR A 118 3.30 -18.75 -0.92
CA TYR A 118 2.04 -19.40 -0.63
C TYR A 118 0.95 -18.38 -0.27
N PHE A 119 1.25 -17.48 0.67
CA PHE A 119 0.31 -16.44 1.09
C PHE A 119 -0.14 -15.56 -0.09
N ASN A 120 0.80 -15.14 -0.94
CA ASN A 120 0.50 -14.33 -2.13
C ASN A 120 -0.40 -15.05 -3.14
N TYR A 121 -0.19 -16.35 -3.35
CA TYR A 121 -1.09 -17.16 -4.19
C TYR A 121 -2.51 -17.20 -3.63
N ILE A 122 -2.67 -17.42 -2.32
CA ILE A 122 -4.00 -17.46 -1.69
C ILE A 122 -4.71 -16.10 -1.84
N VAL A 123 -3.98 -15.00 -1.62
CA VAL A 123 -4.50 -13.64 -1.85
C VAL A 123 -4.91 -13.42 -3.31
N ALA A 124 -4.06 -13.82 -4.27
CA ALA A 124 -4.36 -13.71 -5.69
C ALA A 124 -5.62 -14.50 -6.07
N LYS A 125 -5.74 -15.74 -5.57
CA LYS A 125 -6.92 -16.59 -5.78
C LYS A 125 -8.19 -15.99 -5.19
N ILE A 126 -8.13 -15.45 -3.96
CA ILE A 126 -9.29 -14.79 -3.33
C ILE A 126 -9.72 -13.55 -4.14
N ASN A 127 -8.75 -12.75 -4.60
CA ASN A 127 -9.04 -11.59 -5.45
C ASN A 127 -9.68 -12.03 -6.78
N ASN A 128 -9.15 -13.07 -7.43
CA ASN A 128 -9.69 -13.63 -8.66
C ASN A 128 -11.14 -14.11 -8.48
N LEU A 129 -11.42 -14.90 -7.44
CA LEU A 129 -12.76 -15.41 -7.14
C LEU A 129 -13.73 -14.28 -6.78
N SER A 130 -13.28 -13.29 -6.01
CA SER A 130 -14.09 -12.11 -5.68
C SER A 130 -14.44 -11.30 -6.92
N TYR A 131 -13.49 -11.15 -7.85
CA TYR A 131 -13.72 -10.49 -9.12
C TYR A 131 -14.76 -11.20 -9.97
N VAL A 132 -14.62 -12.52 -10.16
CA VAL A 132 -15.58 -13.32 -10.94
C VAL A 132 -16.99 -13.19 -10.34
N HIS A 133 -17.14 -13.39 -9.03
CA HIS A 133 -18.43 -13.28 -8.36
C HIS A 133 -19.08 -11.90 -8.51
N TYR A 134 -18.28 -10.83 -8.42
CA TYR A 134 -18.80 -9.46 -8.55
C TYR A 134 -19.21 -9.13 -9.99
N MET A 135 -18.54 -9.70 -10.99
CA MET A 135 -18.86 -9.48 -12.40
C MET A 135 -20.08 -10.27 -12.90
N ASP A 136 -20.50 -11.32 -12.18
CA ASP A 136 -21.70 -12.09 -12.51
C ASP A 136 -23.00 -11.28 -12.30
N ASP A 137 -22.95 -10.16 -11.57
CA ASP A 137 -24.09 -9.29 -11.28
C ASP A 137 -24.19 -8.13 -12.31
N PRO A 138 -25.27 -8.04 -13.12
CA PRO A 138 -25.41 -7.04 -14.16
C PRO A 138 -25.39 -5.61 -13.62
N GLY A 139 -24.54 -4.75 -14.18
CA GLY A 139 -24.48 -3.31 -13.86
C GLY A 139 -23.35 -2.91 -12.91
N ASN A 140 -22.51 -3.85 -12.48
CA ASN A 140 -21.33 -3.55 -11.69
C ASN A 140 -20.19 -2.95 -12.53
N ASP A 141 -19.61 -1.85 -12.03
CA ASP A 141 -18.44 -1.21 -12.63
C ASP A 141 -17.14 -1.94 -12.24
N THR A 142 -16.37 -2.32 -13.26
CA THR A 142 -15.08 -3.00 -13.09
C THR A 142 -14.01 -2.17 -12.40
N GLU A 143 -14.06 -0.83 -12.49
CA GLU A 143 -12.99 0.04 -11.97
C GLU A 143 -13.07 0.26 -10.45
N ALA A 144 -14.23 -0.07 -9.84
CA ALA A 144 -14.49 0.20 -8.43
C ALA A 144 -14.41 -1.03 -7.52
N ILE A 145 -14.29 -2.25 -8.06
CA ILE A 145 -14.42 -3.49 -7.26
C ILE A 145 -13.47 -3.52 -6.06
N GLU A 146 -12.18 -3.21 -6.30
CA GLU A 146 -11.11 -3.16 -5.28
C GLU A 146 -11.25 -2.00 -4.29
N LYS A 147 -12.34 -1.23 -4.34
CA LYS A 147 -12.67 -0.13 -3.42
C LYS A 147 -14.08 -0.26 -2.83
N THR A 148 -14.79 -1.36 -3.10
CA THR A 148 -16.15 -1.52 -2.61
C THR A 148 -16.20 -2.33 -1.32
N LEU A 149 -17.09 -1.92 -0.40
CA LEU A 149 -17.46 -2.70 0.77
C LEU A 149 -17.88 -4.12 0.39
N ARG A 150 -18.78 -4.25 -0.60
CA ARG A 150 -19.34 -5.54 -1.04
C ARG A 150 -18.25 -6.53 -1.43
N SER A 151 -17.28 -6.12 -2.26
CA SER A 151 -16.17 -7.00 -2.68
C SER A 151 -15.34 -7.46 -1.47
N HIS A 152 -14.97 -6.55 -0.58
CA HIS A 152 -14.11 -6.90 0.57
C HIS A 152 -14.84 -7.77 1.60
N ILE A 153 -16.13 -7.56 1.82
CA ILE A 153 -16.96 -8.45 2.64
C ILE A 153 -17.01 -9.85 2.03
N TYR A 154 -17.14 -9.95 0.70
CA TYR A 154 -17.10 -11.24 0.01
C TYR A 154 -15.72 -11.90 0.09
N LYS A 155 -14.62 -11.14 0.03
CA LYS A 155 -13.26 -11.66 0.27
C LYS A 155 -13.13 -12.25 1.69
N LEU A 156 -13.68 -11.59 2.71
CA LEU A 156 -13.74 -12.16 4.07
C LEU A 156 -14.54 -13.47 4.11
N HIS A 157 -15.67 -13.54 3.41
CA HIS A 157 -16.46 -14.77 3.31
C HIS A 157 -15.71 -15.92 2.60
N LEU A 158 -14.99 -15.62 1.51
CA LEU A 158 -14.15 -16.60 0.81
C LEU A 158 -13.06 -17.17 1.72
N VAL A 159 -12.39 -16.32 2.49
CA VAL A 159 -11.41 -16.78 3.49
C VAL A 159 -12.08 -17.68 4.52
N ASP A 160 -13.24 -17.29 5.03
CA ASP A 160 -13.97 -18.06 6.03
C ASP A 160 -14.35 -19.47 5.54
N SER A 161 -14.77 -19.56 4.27
CA SER A 161 -15.23 -20.78 3.62
C SER A 161 -14.11 -21.69 3.11
N LEU A 162 -13.03 -21.13 2.57
CA LEU A 162 -11.99 -21.90 1.88
C LEU A 162 -10.83 -22.32 2.80
N MET A 163 -10.57 -21.52 3.85
CA MET A 163 -9.43 -21.74 4.74
C MET A 163 -9.88 -22.43 6.03
N THR A 164 -9.09 -23.40 6.49
CA THR A 164 -9.34 -24.15 7.72
C THR A 164 -8.35 -23.79 8.83
N ASP A 165 -7.13 -23.36 8.48
CA ASP A 165 -6.12 -22.96 9.45
C ASP A 165 -6.45 -21.59 10.09
N PRO A 166 -6.60 -21.50 11.42
CA PRO A 166 -6.97 -20.25 12.09
C PRO A 166 -5.94 -19.13 11.92
N GLY A 167 -4.65 -19.45 11.95
CA GLY A 167 -3.58 -18.46 11.82
C GLY A 167 -3.54 -17.85 10.41
N LEU A 168 -3.72 -18.68 9.39
CA LEU A 168 -3.86 -18.24 8.00
C LEU A 168 -5.11 -17.37 7.82
N LYS A 169 -6.26 -17.77 8.37
CA LYS A 169 -7.51 -16.98 8.33
C LYS A 169 -7.29 -15.59 8.93
N ASP A 170 -6.74 -15.51 10.14
CA ASP A 170 -6.50 -14.23 10.81
C ASP A 170 -5.51 -13.34 10.06
N ASN A 171 -4.46 -13.92 9.44
CA ASN A 171 -3.53 -13.17 8.60
C ASN A 171 -4.19 -12.64 7.31
N LEU A 172 -5.05 -13.44 6.67
CA LEU A 172 -5.78 -13.05 5.47
C LEU A 172 -6.84 -11.99 5.77
N TYR A 173 -7.60 -12.14 6.86
CA TYR A 173 -8.55 -11.12 7.31
C TYR A 173 -7.87 -9.78 7.57
N ARG A 174 -6.72 -9.80 8.27
CA ARG A 174 -5.93 -8.59 8.50
C ARG A 174 -5.46 -7.98 7.18
N ASN A 175 -4.97 -8.78 6.24
CA ASN A 175 -4.57 -8.28 4.92
C ASN A 175 -5.74 -7.60 4.18
N ILE A 176 -6.89 -8.26 4.10
CA ILE A 176 -8.10 -7.70 3.47
C ILE A 176 -8.51 -6.38 4.15
N ALA A 177 -8.44 -6.31 5.47
CA ALA A 177 -8.76 -5.10 6.21
C ALA A 177 -7.81 -3.94 5.92
N TYR A 178 -6.49 -4.21 5.86
CA TYR A 178 -5.51 -3.18 5.52
C TYR A 178 -5.68 -2.70 4.07
N ILE A 179 -5.93 -3.60 3.12
CA ILE A 179 -6.19 -3.21 1.73
C ILE A 179 -7.44 -2.31 1.67
N TYR A 180 -8.53 -2.72 2.31
CA TYR A 180 -9.77 -1.94 2.37
C TYR A 180 -9.54 -0.55 2.96
N PHE A 181 -9.00 -0.46 4.18
CA PHE A 181 -8.86 0.84 4.83
C PHE A 181 -7.83 1.76 4.13
N LEU A 182 -6.78 1.20 3.52
CA LEU A 182 -5.76 1.98 2.83
C LEU A 182 -6.09 2.31 1.37
N SER A 183 -7.08 1.66 0.74
CA SER A 183 -7.56 2.04 -0.61
C SER A 183 -8.30 3.38 -0.61
N GLY A 184 -8.80 3.80 0.56
CA GLY A 184 -9.25 5.16 0.87
C GLY A 184 -10.58 5.58 0.23
N ARG A 185 -11.17 6.62 0.84
CA ARG A 185 -12.39 7.34 0.41
C ARG A 185 -13.71 6.58 0.54
N HIS A 186 -13.87 5.77 1.58
CA HIS A 186 -15.18 5.17 1.88
C HIS A 186 -16.04 6.09 2.75
N PRO A 187 -17.37 6.02 2.61
CA PRO A 187 -18.28 6.57 3.60
C PRO A 187 -18.02 5.98 4.99
N GLU A 188 -18.22 6.77 6.04
CA GLU A 188 -18.01 6.32 7.43
C GLU A 188 -18.86 5.10 7.80
N ASN A 189 -20.11 5.04 7.31
CA ASN A 189 -21.00 3.91 7.55
C ASN A 189 -20.46 2.62 6.93
N ASP A 190 -19.83 2.70 5.75
CA ASP A 190 -19.25 1.53 5.08
C ASP A 190 -18.00 1.04 5.84
N ASP A 191 -17.13 1.96 6.24
CA ASP A 191 -15.96 1.63 7.07
C ASP A 191 -16.36 0.98 8.39
N LYS A 192 -17.41 1.50 9.06
CA LYS A 192 -17.94 0.91 10.29
C LYS A 192 -18.51 -0.49 10.05
N ALA A 193 -19.31 -0.67 9.00
CA ALA A 193 -19.88 -1.98 8.66
C ALA A 193 -18.78 -3.02 8.34
N PHE A 194 -17.73 -2.60 7.62
CA PHE A 194 -16.58 -3.45 7.37
C PHE A 194 -15.87 -3.85 8.66
N LEU A 195 -15.58 -2.87 9.54
CA LEU A 195 -14.90 -3.10 10.81
C LEU A 195 -15.68 -4.07 11.71
N GLU A 196 -17.00 -3.91 11.81
CA GLU A 196 -17.87 -4.81 12.56
C GLU A 196 -17.78 -6.24 12.03
N LYS A 197 -17.80 -6.42 10.70
CA LYS A 197 -17.67 -7.75 10.08
C LYS A 197 -16.30 -8.36 10.35
N PHE A 198 -15.23 -7.59 10.20
CA PHE A 198 -13.86 -8.05 10.49
C PHE A 198 -13.72 -8.48 11.96
N ASN A 199 -14.18 -7.68 12.91
CA ASN A 199 -14.11 -7.98 14.34
C ASN A 199 -14.93 -9.22 14.74
N ALA A 200 -16.02 -9.51 14.03
CA ALA A 200 -16.80 -10.74 14.26
C ALA A 200 -16.04 -12.01 13.82
N LEU A 201 -15.23 -11.90 12.76
CA LEU A 201 -14.54 -13.04 12.13
C LEU A 201 -13.16 -13.30 12.75
N SER A 202 -12.34 -12.27 12.94
CA SER A 202 -10.98 -12.43 13.46
C SER A 202 -10.99 -12.89 14.91
N LYS A 203 -10.02 -13.74 15.28
CA LYS A 203 -9.82 -14.26 16.64
C LYS A 203 -8.46 -13.88 17.23
N ASN A 204 -7.60 -13.23 16.44
CA ASN A 204 -6.31 -12.75 16.90
C ASN A 204 -6.43 -11.35 17.54
N PRO A 205 -6.19 -11.20 18.86
CA PRO A 205 -6.35 -9.93 19.55
C PRO A 205 -5.45 -8.81 19.03
N GLU A 206 -4.21 -9.12 18.66
CA GLU A 206 -3.24 -8.16 18.12
C GLU A 206 -3.71 -7.64 16.74
N HIS A 207 -4.27 -8.51 15.90
CA HIS A 207 -4.82 -8.10 14.60
C HIS A 207 -6.05 -7.21 14.78
N ILE A 208 -6.92 -7.56 15.73
CA ILE A 208 -8.09 -6.78 16.09
C ILE A 208 -7.66 -5.39 16.56
N GLU A 209 -6.73 -5.30 17.50
CA GLU A 209 -6.22 -4.03 18.02
C GLU A 209 -5.63 -3.15 16.90
N ARG A 210 -4.79 -3.72 16.04
CA ARG A 210 -4.15 -2.99 14.93
C ARG A 210 -5.14 -2.47 13.90
N VAL A 211 -6.13 -3.28 13.49
CA VAL A 211 -7.13 -2.86 12.51
C VAL A 211 -8.07 -1.80 13.10
N ASN A 212 -8.48 -1.94 14.36
CA ASN A 212 -9.26 -0.89 15.05
C ASN A 212 -8.47 0.42 15.17
N SER A 213 -7.17 0.35 15.47
CA SER A 213 -6.28 1.52 15.54
C SER A 213 -6.08 2.19 14.19
N LEU A 214 -5.97 1.41 13.11
CA LEU A 214 -5.93 1.91 11.74
C LEU A 214 -7.21 2.67 11.39
N TYR A 215 -8.37 2.07 11.65
CA TYR A 215 -9.67 2.72 11.45
C TYR A 215 -9.76 4.04 12.25
N ALA A 216 -9.43 4.02 13.54
CA ALA A 216 -9.45 5.21 14.38
C ALA A 216 -8.54 6.32 13.84
N SER A 217 -7.34 5.97 13.37
CA SER A 217 -6.40 6.93 12.79
C SER A 217 -6.94 7.51 11.48
N ILE A 218 -7.55 6.70 10.62
CA ILE A 218 -8.20 7.18 9.40
C ILE A 218 -9.34 8.15 9.72
N ARG A 219 -10.18 7.84 10.71
CA ARG A 219 -11.27 8.72 11.16
C ARG A 219 -10.75 10.03 11.78
N GLY A 220 -9.65 9.96 12.52
CA GLY A 220 -8.99 11.13 13.11
C GLY A 220 -8.36 12.06 12.07
N LEU A 221 -8.00 11.54 10.90
CA LEU A 221 -7.35 12.28 9.83
C LEU A 221 -8.31 12.80 8.74
N GLN A 222 -9.61 12.82 8.99
CA GLN A 222 -10.58 13.33 8.02
C GLN A 222 -10.54 14.87 7.94
N PRO A 223 -10.88 15.47 6.78
CA PRO A 223 -10.95 16.92 6.63
C PRO A 223 -11.79 17.60 7.73
N GLY A 224 -11.29 18.73 8.24
CA GLY A 224 -11.92 19.48 9.33
C GLY A 224 -11.58 18.98 10.75
N LYS A 225 -10.89 17.84 10.91
CA LYS A 225 -10.32 17.43 12.19
C LYS A 225 -8.99 18.14 12.44
N LEU A 226 -8.59 18.24 13.72
CA LEU A 226 -7.26 18.70 14.09
C LEU A 226 -6.24 17.59 13.87
N LEU A 227 -5.04 17.98 13.44
CA LEU A 227 -3.90 17.08 13.34
C LEU A 227 -3.61 16.42 14.70
N PRO A 228 -3.36 15.09 14.75
CA PRO A 228 -3.01 14.43 16.01
C PRO A 228 -1.65 14.91 16.52
N ALA A 229 -1.48 14.88 17.85
CA ALA A 229 -0.23 15.24 18.50
C ALA A 229 0.91 14.29 18.10
N VAL A 230 1.93 14.86 17.45
CA VAL A 230 3.12 14.17 16.97
C VAL A 230 4.33 15.01 17.33
N ALA A 231 5.24 14.45 18.14
CA ALA A 231 6.49 15.12 18.49
C ALA A 231 7.49 15.01 17.33
N LEU A 232 8.04 16.15 16.93
CA LEU A 232 9.07 16.30 15.91
C LEU A 232 10.31 16.94 16.52
N VAL A 233 11.48 16.65 15.96
CA VAL A 233 12.77 17.23 16.36
C VAL A 233 13.27 18.14 15.26
N SER A 234 13.58 19.39 15.62
CA SER A 234 14.14 20.40 14.71
C SER A 234 15.62 20.12 14.39
N THR A 235 16.18 20.88 13.44
CA THR A 235 17.62 20.85 13.14
C THR A 235 18.50 21.31 14.30
N GLN A 236 17.95 22.05 15.27
CA GLN A 236 18.65 22.46 16.49
C GLN A 236 18.52 21.43 17.63
N GLY A 237 17.72 20.38 17.45
CA GLY A 237 17.50 19.35 18.46
C GLY A 237 16.29 19.62 19.38
N ASP A 238 15.58 20.73 19.17
CA ASP A 238 14.38 21.05 19.93
C ASP A 238 13.21 20.16 19.53
N THR A 239 12.43 19.72 20.52
CA THR A 239 11.18 18.98 20.29
C THR A 239 10.01 19.93 20.18
N VAL A 240 9.20 19.78 19.14
CA VAL A 240 7.99 20.57 18.87
C VAL A 240 6.83 19.67 18.45
N ASP A 241 5.59 20.04 18.74
CA ASP A 241 4.43 19.33 18.20
C ASP A 241 4.25 19.69 16.72
N MET A 242 3.98 18.70 15.88
CA MET A 242 3.77 18.84 14.44
C MET A 242 2.71 19.89 14.10
N LYS A 243 1.65 20.00 14.91
CA LYS A 243 0.59 20.99 14.68
C LYS A 243 1.08 22.43 14.86
N ASP A 244 2.07 22.65 15.74
CA ASP A 244 2.54 23.96 16.17
C ASP A 244 3.70 24.48 15.28
N VAL A 245 4.26 23.63 14.42
CA VAL A 245 5.27 24.04 13.43
C VAL A 245 4.66 25.10 12.50
N HIS A 246 5.22 26.32 12.47
CA HIS A 246 4.74 27.43 11.63
C HIS A 246 3.22 27.69 11.76
N ALA A 247 2.72 27.79 13.00
CA ALA A 247 1.29 27.88 13.34
C ALA A 247 0.48 29.01 12.65
N ASP A 248 1.16 29.97 12.03
CA ASP A 248 0.58 31.12 11.32
C ASP A 248 0.35 30.88 9.81
N ALA A 249 0.82 29.76 9.25
CA ALA A 249 0.76 29.51 7.81
C ALA A 249 0.13 28.15 7.48
N ASN A 250 -0.52 28.04 6.32
CA ASN A 250 -0.95 26.75 5.79
C ASN A 250 0.26 25.88 5.47
N LYS A 251 0.12 24.57 5.69
CA LYS A 251 1.26 23.63 5.69
C LYS A 251 1.01 22.49 4.74
N VAL A 252 2.07 22.05 4.08
CA VAL A 252 2.15 20.79 3.36
C VAL A 252 3.28 19.98 3.97
N PHE A 253 2.93 18.99 4.78
CA PHE A 253 3.87 18.04 5.35
C PHE A 253 4.15 16.94 4.32
N TYR A 254 5.43 16.68 4.05
CA TYR A 254 5.88 15.58 3.20
C TYR A 254 6.89 14.72 3.95
N PHE A 255 6.99 13.44 3.59
CA PHE A 255 7.80 12.46 4.32
C PHE A 255 8.98 11.99 3.48
N TRP A 256 10.12 11.73 4.11
CA TRP A 256 11.29 11.18 3.42
C TRP A 256 12.16 10.33 4.35
N SER A 257 13.03 9.53 3.76
CA SER A 257 13.91 8.59 4.47
C SER A 257 15.36 8.70 3.99
N LEU A 258 16.30 8.46 4.91
CA LEU A 258 17.74 8.39 4.64
C LEU A 258 18.10 7.20 3.73
N ASP A 259 17.23 6.18 3.69
CA ASP A 259 17.47 4.92 3.00
C ASP A 259 16.97 4.93 1.54
N GLN A 260 16.28 6.01 1.13
CA GLN A 260 15.73 6.16 -0.23
C GLN A 260 16.30 7.39 -0.95
N LYS A 261 17.56 7.31 -1.40
CA LYS A 261 18.27 8.43 -2.05
C LYS A 261 17.58 9.00 -3.30
N ASN A 262 17.05 8.12 -4.15
CA ASN A 262 16.32 8.55 -5.35
C ASN A 262 15.01 9.25 -4.97
N HIS A 263 14.33 8.75 -3.94
CA HIS A 263 13.10 9.35 -3.45
C HIS A 263 13.33 10.77 -2.91
N ILE A 264 14.32 10.98 -2.03
CA ILE A 264 14.58 12.33 -1.49
C ILE A 264 14.91 13.33 -2.58
N LYS A 265 15.70 12.94 -3.60
CA LYS A 265 15.99 13.80 -4.75
C LYS A 265 14.70 14.21 -5.48
N ASN A 266 13.88 13.22 -5.85
CA ASN A 266 12.67 13.48 -6.62
C ASN A 266 11.64 14.30 -5.84
N ILE A 267 11.46 14.00 -4.54
CA ILE A 267 10.50 14.72 -3.71
C ILE A 267 10.99 16.15 -3.40
N SER A 268 12.29 16.38 -3.20
CA SER A 268 12.82 17.73 -3.01
C SER A 268 12.64 18.59 -4.26
N ASP A 269 12.86 18.02 -5.45
CA ASP A 269 12.65 18.71 -6.72
C ASP A 269 11.16 19.09 -6.87
N LYS A 270 10.25 18.14 -6.63
CA LYS A 270 8.79 18.40 -6.71
C LYS A 270 8.31 19.41 -5.67
N VAL A 271 8.82 19.36 -4.44
CA VAL A 271 8.52 20.36 -3.41
C VAL A 271 9.00 21.75 -3.83
N GLY A 272 10.19 21.85 -4.44
CA GLY A 272 10.71 23.12 -4.96
C GLY A 272 9.83 23.72 -6.06
N GLU A 273 9.27 22.89 -6.95
CA GLU A 273 8.29 23.32 -7.96
C GLU A 273 6.99 23.82 -7.30
N LEU A 274 6.41 23.04 -6.39
CA LEU A 274 5.17 23.37 -5.71
C LEU A 274 5.31 24.63 -4.85
N HIS A 275 6.44 24.81 -4.16
CA HIS A 275 6.70 25.99 -3.34
C HIS A 275 6.75 27.28 -4.18
N LYS A 276 7.33 27.23 -5.39
CA LYS A 276 7.32 28.37 -6.32
C LYS A 276 5.91 28.72 -6.80
N LYS A 277 5.06 27.70 -7.04
CA LYS A 277 3.69 27.88 -7.50
C LYS A 277 2.73 28.33 -6.39
N TYR A 278 2.96 27.88 -5.15
CA TYR A 278 2.10 28.11 -3.99
C TYR A 278 2.87 28.71 -2.80
N PRO A 279 3.37 29.96 -2.91
CA PRO A 279 4.22 30.56 -1.89
C PRO A 279 3.50 30.84 -0.55
N SER A 280 2.16 30.81 -0.52
CA SER A 280 1.37 30.94 0.72
C SER A 280 1.43 29.69 1.61
N TYR A 281 1.90 28.56 1.07
CA TYR A 281 2.06 27.32 1.82
C TYR A 281 3.51 27.13 2.29
N ARG A 282 3.66 26.66 3.53
CA ARG A 282 4.92 26.16 4.06
C ARG A 282 5.05 24.67 3.76
N PHE A 283 6.10 24.28 3.05
CA PHE A 283 6.41 22.88 2.79
C PHE A 283 7.36 22.37 3.86
N ILE A 284 6.90 21.40 4.64
CA ILE A 284 7.60 20.91 5.83
C ILE A 284 8.01 19.45 5.61
N GLY A 285 9.31 19.20 5.56
CA GLY A 285 9.86 17.85 5.40
C GLY A 285 9.99 17.14 6.73
N ILE A 286 9.43 15.93 6.83
CA ILE A 286 9.54 15.05 7.99
C ILE A 286 10.37 13.83 7.61
N ASN A 287 11.58 13.76 8.16
CA ASN A 287 12.39 12.56 8.06
C ASN A 287 11.88 11.47 9.04
N ILE A 288 11.72 10.25 8.54
CA ILE A 288 11.18 9.13 9.33
C ILE A 288 12.25 8.32 10.08
N ASN A 289 13.52 8.64 9.92
CA ASN A 289 14.63 8.00 10.62
C ASN A 289 15.02 8.81 11.88
N ASP A 290 15.71 8.18 12.81
CA ASP A 290 16.12 8.73 14.11
C ASP A 290 17.59 9.21 14.17
N ASP A 291 18.41 8.89 13.15
CA ASP A 291 19.81 9.33 13.06
C ASP A 291 19.93 10.82 12.69
N HIS A 292 19.98 11.66 13.74
CA HIS A 292 20.07 13.11 13.62
C HIS A 292 21.33 13.58 12.87
N LYS A 293 22.49 12.94 13.06
CA LYS A 293 23.75 13.36 12.42
C LYS A 293 23.71 13.10 10.91
N LYS A 294 23.26 11.91 10.51
CA LYS A 294 23.11 11.55 9.09
C LYS A 294 22.02 12.39 8.42
N TRP A 295 20.94 12.68 9.15
CA TRP A 295 19.88 13.56 8.70
C TRP A 295 20.37 14.98 8.37
N LEU A 296 21.13 15.63 9.26
CA LEU A 296 21.70 16.95 9.01
C LEU A 296 22.64 16.96 7.78
N LYS A 297 23.41 15.88 7.57
CA LYS A 297 24.25 15.76 6.36
C LYS A 297 23.42 15.74 5.08
N TYR A 298 22.28 15.07 5.08
CA TYR A 298 21.37 15.03 3.92
C TYR A 298 20.71 16.38 3.68
N ILE A 299 20.28 17.08 4.74
CA ILE A 299 19.75 18.45 4.61
C ILE A 299 20.74 19.35 3.88
N ASN A 300 22.02 19.32 4.28
CA ASN A 300 23.06 20.09 3.62
C ASN A 300 23.33 19.62 2.18
N ALA A 301 23.40 18.31 1.95
CA ALA A 301 23.71 17.75 0.64
C ALA A 301 22.63 18.03 -0.42
N PHE A 302 21.37 18.12 0.00
CA PHE A 302 20.23 18.42 -0.86
C PHE A 302 19.79 19.89 -0.79
N CYS A 303 20.56 20.75 -0.11
CA CYS A 303 20.28 22.18 0.05
C CYS A 303 18.87 22.47 0.59
N LEU A 304 18.40 21.65 1.55
CA LEU A 304 17.09 21.80 2.17
C LEU A 304 17.13 22.90 3.24
N GLY A 305 16.09 23.74 3.30
CA GLY A 305 16.02 24.82 4.31
C GLY A 305 15.87 24.27 5.73
N THR A 306 16.79 24.60 6.63
CA THR A 306 16.87 24.01 7.98
C THR A 306 15.66 24.31 8.89
N ASP A 307 14.93 25.38 8.60
CA ASP A 307 13.69 25.82 9.25
C ASP A 307 12.44 25.07 8.76
N SER A 308 12.55 24.39 7.62
CA SER A 308 11.49 23.60 6.98
C SER A 308 11.65 22.10 7.19
N GLN A 309 12.73 21.66 7.86
CA GLN A 309 13.06 20.25 8.02
C GLN A 309 12.99 19.82 9.48
N PHE A 310 12.26 18.72 9.69
CA PHE A 310 12.11 18.05 10.97
C PHE A 310 12.36 16.56 10.80
N ARG A 311 12.65 15.88 11.91
CA ARG A 311 12.61 14.41 11.98
C ARG A 311 11.60 13.97 13.02
N THR A 312 11.15 12.73 12.92
CA THR A 312 10.33 12.14 13.98
C THR A 312 11.10 12.05 15.30
N ALA A 313 10.43 12.33 16.41
CA ALA A 313 10.95 12.11 17.76
C ALA A 313 10.69 10.68 18.26
N ASP A 314 9.73 9.99 17.65
CA ASP A 314 9.27 8.64 18.00
C ASP A 314 9.82 7.59 17.02
N ASP A 315 9.59 6.31 17.32
CA ASP A 315 9.79 5.21 16.35
C ASP A 315 8.88 5.38 15.11
N TYR A 316 9.41 5.02 13.94
CA TYR A 316 8.68 5.12 12.66
C TYR A 316 7.36 4.37 12.69
N GLY A 317 7.26 3.22 13.36
CA GLY A 317 6.02 2.45 13.49
C GLY A 317 4.89 3.26 14.12
N ARG A 318 5.19 4.01 15.20
CA ARG A 318 4.20 4.87 15.87
C ARG A 318 3.77 6.04 14.98
N LEU A 319 4.73 6.71 14.34
CA LEU A 319 4.44 7.79 13.40
C LEU A 319 3.57 7.29 12.24
N ARG A 320 3.94 6.14 11.68
CA ARG A 320 3.25 5.47 10.57
C ARG A 320 1.81 5.14 10.92
N GLU A 321 1.55 4.64 12.12
CA GLU A 321 0.20 4.32 12.59
C GLU A 321 -0.63 5.60 12.80
N LYS A 322 -0.12 6.55 13.60
CA LYS A 322 -0.82 7.81 13.91
C LYS A 322 -1.19 8.61 12.68
N LEU A 323 -0.27 8.69 11.71
CA LEU A 323 -0.44 9.49 10.50
C LEU A 323 -0.82 8.64 9.29
N VAL A 324 -1.05 7.34 9.43
CA VAL A 324 -1.39 6.41 8.34
C VAL A 324 -0.44 6.56 7.13
N ILE A 325 0.88 6.45 7.38
CA ILE A 325 1.91 6.61 6.34
C ILE A 325 2.13 5.27 5.62
N ASN A 326 1.33 5.01 4.59
CA ASN A 326 1.44 3.80 3.77
C ASN A 326 2.47 3.90 2.63
N ASN A 327 2.83 5.12 2.22
CA ASN A 327 3.90 5.41 1.28
C ASN A 327 4.53 6.79 1.62
N LEU A 328 5.78 7.03 1.21
CA LEU A 328 6.48 8.29 1.47
C LEU A 328 6.11 9.43 0.52
N ASN A 329 5.40 9.14 -0.58
CA ASN A 329 4.84 10.15 -1.47
C ASN A 329 3.59 10.83 -0.89
N LYS A 330 3.08 10.32 0.24
CA LYS A 330 1.96 10.88 0.99
C LYS A 330 2.29 12.31 1.44
N VAL A 331 1.29 13.18 1.36
CA VAL A 331 1.36 14.52 1.96
C VAL A 331 0.14 14.78 2.84
N ILE A 332 0.34 15.60 3.86
CA ILE A 332 -0.73 16.09 4.74
C ILE A 332 -0.79 17.60 4.61
N ILE A 333 -1.96 18.13 4.29
CA ILE A 333 -2.23 19.54 4.09
C ILE A 333 -3.06 20.02 5.27
N THR A 334 -2.59 21.07 5.95
CA THR A 334 -3.32 21.68 7.07
C THR A 334 -3.41 23.18 6.93
N ARG A 335 -4.39 23.76 7.63
CA ARG A 335 -4.41 25.19 7.92
C ARG A 335 -3.35 25.55 8.98
N GLY A 336 -3.14 26.85 9.20
CA GLY A 336 -2.24 27.36 10.25
C GLY A 336 -2.51 26.77 11.62
N ASP A 337 -3.79 26.71 12.01
CA ASP A 337 -4.28 26.15 13.28
C ASP A 337 -4.16 24.63 13.41
N GLY A 338 -3.65 23.94 12.39
CA GLY A 338 -3.52 22.48 12.36
C GLY A 338 -4.80 21.75 11.93
N THR A 339 -5.85 22.46 11.51
CA THR A 339 -7.05 21.84 10.91
C THR A 339 -6.68 21.18 9.58
N ILE A 340 -7.02 19.90 9.43
CA ILE A 340 -6.72 19.09 8.25
C ILE A 340 -7.57 19.55 7.06
N ILE A 341 -6.91 19.82 5.94
CA ILE A 341 -7.53 20.04 4.63
C ILE A 341 -7.61 18.70 3.89
N ASP A 342 -6.47 18.01 3.77
CA ASP A 342 -6.37 16.66 3.18
C ASP A 342 -5.19 15.93 3.83
N ALA A 343 -5.42 14.74 4.39
CA ALA A 343 -4.38 13.93 5.01
C ALA A 343 -4.00 12.68 4.21
N PHE A 344 -4.49 12.49 3.00
CA PHE A 344 -4.25 11.29 2.17
C PHE A 344 -3.84 11.62 0.73
N ALA A 345 -3.52 12.88 0.45
CA ALA A 345 -2.99 13.30 -0.84
C ALA A 345 -1.61 12.67 -1.14
N ASN A 346 -1.25 12.64 -2.42
CA ASN A 346 0.05 12.19 -2.91
C ASN A 346 0.71 13.33 -3.68
N ILE A 347 2.00 13.58 -3.43
CA ILE A 347 2.74 14.72 -3.97
C ILE A 347 2.82 14.76 -5.51
N TYR A 348 2.73 13.59 -6.16
CA TYR A 348 2.80 13.47 -7.62
C TYR A 348 1.43 13.40 -8.29
N ASN A 349 0.35 13.34 -7.51
CA ASN A 349 -1.00 13.29 -8.05
C ASN A 349 -1.46 14.68 -8.49
N LYS A 350 -2.11 14.76 -9.65
CA LYS A 350 -2.57 16.03 -10.23
C LYS A 350 -3.62 16.72 -9.35
N GLU A 351 -4.39 15.94 -8.60
CA GLU A 351 -5.43 16.44 -7.71
C GLU A 351 -4.87 17.28 -6.55
N LEU A 352 -3.60 17.09 -6.17
CA LEU A 352 -2.96 17.87 -5.12
C LEU A 352 -2.97 19.36 -5.46
N GLU A 353 -2.60 19.71 -6.69
CA GLU A 353 -2.52 21.10 -7.13
C GLU A 353 -3.92 21.75 -7.12
N THR A 354 -4.97 21.00 -7.45
CA THR A 354 -6.37 21.47 -7.32
C THR A 354 -6.76 21.77 -5.87
N VAL A 355 -6.34 20.94 -4.90
CA VAL A 355 -6.58 21.18 -3.47
C VAL A 355 -5.86 22.45 -3.01
N LEU A 356 -4.58 22.62 -3.38
CA LEU A 356 -3.81 23.81 -3.03
C LEU A 356 -4.40 25.09 -3.64
N GLU A 357 -4.84 25.06 -4.90
CA GLU A 357 -5.45 26.21 -5.61
C GLU A 357 -6.77 26.65 -4.98
N THR A 358 -7.62 25.68 -4.62
CA THR A 358 -8.94 25.95 -4.04
C THR A 358 -8.81 26.66 -2.70
N HIS A 359 -7.88 26.20 -1.86
CA HIS A 359 -7.66 26.75 -0.52
C HIS A 359 -6.78 28.00 -0.50
N HIS A 360 -5.94 28.22 -1.53
CA HIS A 360 -5.28 29.51 -1.76
C HIS A 360 -6.29 30.62 -2.08
N SER A 361 -7.30 30.32 -2.90
CA SER A 361 -8.27 31.33 -3.39
C SER A 361 -9.36 31.68 -2.37
N GLY A 362 -9.66 30.77 -1.43
CA GLY A 362 -10.67 30.97 -0.37
C GLY A 362 -10.24 31.98 0.70
N GLU A 363 -8.96 32.01 1.04
CA GLU A 363 -8.41 32.95 2.03
C GLU A 363 -8.41 34.39 1.52
N GLY A 364 -8.11 34.60 0.22
CA GLY A 364 -8.17 35.92 -0.40
C GLY A 364 -9.58 36.56 -0.40
N LYS A 365 -10.65 35.75 -0.36
CA LYS A 365 -12.03 36.27 -0.25
C LYS A 365 -12.42 36.63 1.18
N GLN A 366 -11.94 35.88 2.18
CA GLN A 366 -12.17 36.21 3.59
C GLN A 366 -11.35 37.44 4.02
N GLU A 367 -10.11 37.57 3.55
CA GLU A 367 -9.27 38.75 3.84
C GLU A 367 -9.79 40.03 3.14
N ALA A 368 -10.35 39.91 1.93
CA ALA A 368 -10.99 41.03 1.23
C ALA A 368 -12.30 41.47 1.92
N ALA A 369 -13.10 40.53 2.45
CA ALA A 369 -14.30 40.86 3.22
C ALA A 369 -13.94 41.56 4.55
N SER A 370 -12.94 41.05 5.29
CA SER A 370 -12.51 41.66 6.55
C SER A 370 -11.83 43.03 6.37
N ARG A 371 -11.14 43.27 5.25
CA ARG A 371 -10.60 44.60 4.92
C ARG A 371 -11.68 45.61 4.50
N THR A 372 -12.78 45.15 3.90
CA THR A 372 -13.89 46.02 3.53
C THR A 372 -14.66 46.49 4.76
N ASP A 373 -14.80 45.64 5.78
CA ASP A 373 -15.45 45.98 7.05
C ASP A 373 -14.62 46.90 7.97
N LEU A 374 -13.29 46.87 7.85
CA LEU A 374 -12.38 47.75 8.61
C LEU A 374 -12.22 49.15 7.99
N VAL A 375 -12.58 49.33 6.72
CA VAL A 375 -12.56 50.65 6.04
C VAL A 375 -13.92 51.37 6.15
N GLN A 376 -14.94 50.71 6.71
CA GLN A 376 -16.28 51.29 6.95
C GLN A 376 -16.61 51.54 8.43
N ARG A 377 -15.61 51.68 9.31
CA ARG A 377 -15.83 52.12 10.71
C ARG A 377 -15.03 53.35 11.08
#